data_AF-A0A3B0SA21-F1
#
_entry.id   AF-A0A3B0SA21-F1
#
_cell.length_a   1.000
_cell.length_b   1.000
_cell.length_c   1.000
_cell.angle_alpha   90.00
_cell.angle_beta   90.00
_cell.angle_gamma   90.00
#
_symmetry.space_group_name_H-M   'P 1'
#
loop_
_entity.id
_entity.type
_entity.pdbx_description
1 polymer ?
#
loop_
_entity_poly.entity_id
_entity_poly.type
_entity_poly.pdbx_seq_one_letter_code
_entity_poly.pdbx_strand_id
1 'polypeptide(L)'
;MNLAASKLKNAENLRKTQVFEIGNDASYQRWRDRKLADFPTQWNESIVTLADMANPQDDEIAQIVDNCHKCNLAIYDSRGPILPQTLETFCARLGLHTMETHRSADKGGVVAIEQTTKGGKGGYIPYTNKPLSWHTDGYYNARQDRIRAMVLHCARDASEGGVNELFDPEIAYIRLRDENPDFITTFMHREVLTIPANDDPRSNYRPDSIGPVFEVDAKTGHLNMRYSARTRNIIWRDDAVTDEARAFLTHILKTDPLIVRHKLKSGQGVISNNVLHNRTGFIDAGRDTDTRLLYRIRYKERVRGN
;
A
#
# COMPACT_ATOMS: atom_id res chain seq x y z
N MET A 1 2.32 11.81 -30.57
CA MET A 1 2.27 12.42 -29.22
C MET A 1 2.98 13.76 -29.28
N ASN A 2 2.31 14.86 -28.95
CA ASN A 2 2.73 16.23 -29.28
C ASN A 2 3.87 16.73 -28.37
N LEU A 3 4.90 17.38 -28.95
CA LEU A 3 6.13 17.79 -28.24
C LEU A 3 5.85 18.75 -27.06
N ALA A 4 4.79 19.58 -27.18
CA ALA A 4 4.33 20.48 -26.13
C ALA A 4 3.76 19.76 -24.90
N ALA A 5 2.98 18.68 -25.11
CA ALA A 5 2.41 17.88 -24.02
C ALA A 5 3.51 17.11 -23.25
N SER A 6 4.57 16.69 -23.94
CA SER A 6 5.76 16.08 -23.33
C SER A 6 6.53 17.07 -22.46
N LYS A 7 6.74 18.31 -22.93
CA LYS A 7 7.39 19.37 -22.14
C LYS A 7 6.60 19.76 -20.88
N LEU A 8 5.27 19.85 -20.97
CA LEU A 8 4.41 20.15 -19.83
C LEU A 8 4.43 19.02 -18.78
N LYS A 9 4.33 17.75 -19.21
CA LYS A 9 4.45 16.60 -18.30
C LYS A 9 5.83 16.53 -17.63
N ASN A 10 6.90 16.80 -18.36
CA ASN A 10 8.24 16.86 -17.79
C ASN A 10 8.38 17.99 -16.76
N ALA A 11 7.83 19.18 -17.04
CA ALA A 11 7.85 20.29 -16.10
C ALA A 11 7.01 20.02 -14.84
N GLU A 12 5.89 19.31 -14.96
CA GLU A 12 5.06 18.89 -13.82
C GLU A 12 5.76 17.82 -12.97
N ASN A 13 6.40 16.84 -13.61
CA ASN A 13 7.18 15.80 -12.92
C ASN A 13 8.40 16.38 -12.20
N LEU A 14 9.11 17.33 -12.82
CA LEU A 14 10.19 18.08 -12.18
C LEU A 14 9.71 18.84 -10.94
N ARG A 15 8.52 19.44 -10.97
CA ARG A 15 7.92 20.08 -9.78
C ARG A 15 7.55 19.07 -8.70
N LYS A 16 7.09 17.87 -9.08
CA LYS A 16 6.76 16.78 -8.14
C LYS A 16 8.00 16.20 -7.47
N THR A 17 9.14 16.13 -8.14
CA THR A 17 10.39 15.64 -7.50
C THR A 17 10.99 16.65 -6.52
N GLN A 18 10.82 17.95 -6.77
CA GLN A 18 11.40 19.03 -5.95
C GLN A 18 10.96 19.01 -4.49
N VAL A 19 9.75 18.53 -4.18
CA VAL A 19 9.27 18.47 -2.79
C VAL A 19 10.03 17.43 -1.96
N PHE A 20 10.66 16.45 -2.62
CA PHE A 20 11.45 15.39 -1.99
C PHE A 20 12.96 15.68 -1.98
N GLU A 21 13.40 16.79 -2.58
CA GLU A 21 14.79 17.25 -2.53
C GLU A 21 15.09 17.84 -1.15
N ILE A 22 16.08 17.27 -0.45
CA ILE A 22 16.45 17.71 0.91
C ILE A 22 16.84 19.19 0.94
N GLY A 23 17.57 19.67 -0.07
CA GLY A 23 18.01 21.07 -0.15
C GLY A 23 16.91 22.10 -0.51
N ASN A 24 15.69 21.66 -0.86
CA ASN A 24 14.61 22.53 -1.31
C ASN A 24 13.49 22.62 -0.26
N ASP A 25 13.83 23.18 0.91
CA ASP A 25 12.92 23.23 2.06
C ASP A 25 11.62 24.00 1.75
N ALA A 26 11.69 25.11 1.05
CA ALA A 26 10.51 25.91 0.72
C ALA A 26 9.45 25.14 -0.10
N SER A 27 9.88 24.25 -1.01
CA SER A 27 8.95 23.43 -1.78
C SER A 27 8.36 22.30 -0.95
N TYR A 28 9.16 21.71 -0.06
CA TYR A 28 8.70 20.75 0.92
C TYR A 28 7.65 21.34 1.86
N GLN A 29 7.90 22.49 2.50
CA GLN A 29 6.98 23.11 3.45
C GLN A 29 5.60 23.38 2.82
N ARG A 30 5.56 23.97 1.61
CA ARG A 30 4.29 24.21 0.91
C ARG A 30 3.53 22.94 0.57
N TRP A 31 4.24 21.88 0.17
CA TRP A 31 3.63 20.58 -0.12
C TRP A 31 3.14 19.90 1.14
N ARG A 32 3.95 19.89 2.19
CA ARG A 32 3.63 19.37 3.52
C ARG A 32 2.36 19.98 4.08
N ASP A 33 2.28 21.31 4.13
CA ASP A 33 1.14 22.01 4.73
C ASP A 33 -0.15 21.69 3.98
N ARG A 34 -0.09 21.65 2.64
CA ARG A 34 -1.23 21.23 1.80
C ARG A 34 -1.62 19.78 2.05
N LYS A 35 -0.63 18.87 2.04
CA LYS A 35 -0.85 17.43 2.23
C LYS A 35 -1.51 17.14 3.58
N LEU A 36 -1.09 17.84 4.64
CA LEU A 36 -1.65 17.70 5.98
C LEU A 36 -3.04 18.33 6.09
N ALA A 37 -3.28 19.49 5.46
CA ALA A 37 -4.59 20.16 5.47
C ALA A 37 -5.66 19.38 4.68
N ASP A 38 -5.27 18.75 3.57
CA ASP A 38 -6.18 18.00 2.70
C ASP A 38 -6.47 16.57 3.21
N PHE A 39 -5.77 16.09 4.24
CA PHE A 39 -5.93 14.72 4.73
C PHE A 39 -7.25 14.57 5.52
N PRO A 40 -8.11 13.59 5.18
CA PRO A 40 -9.37 13.38 5.88
C PRO A 40 -9.18 13.07 7.36
N THR A 41 -9.84 13.83 8.23
CA THR A 41 -9.86 13.60 9.67
C THR A 41 -10.91 12.56 10.09
N GLN A 42 -11.89 12.27 9.23
CA GLN A 42 -12.97 11.30 9.46
C GLN A 42 -13.16 10.37 8.26
N TRP A 43 -12.42 9.26 8.26
CA TRP A 43 -12.42 8.32 7.13
C TRP A 43 -13.74 7.61 6.87
N ASN A 44 -14.59 7.44 7.89
CA ASN A 44 -15.91 6.83 7.72
C ASN A 44 -16.83 7.65 6.82
N GLU A 45 -16.63 8.97 6.76
CA GLU A 45 -17.38 9.88 5.88
C GLU A 45 -16.78 9.93 4.46
N SER A 46 -15.59 9.35 4.28
CA SER A 46 -14.86 9.31 3.01
C SER A 46 -14.99 7.98 2.27
N ILE A 47 -15.88 7.08 2.71
CA ILE A 47 -16.16 5.81 2.03
C ILE A 47 -16.94 6.09 0.74
N VAL A 48 -16.33 5.78 -0.40
CA VAL A 48 -16.98 5.94 -1.71
C VAL A 48 -17.97 4.81 -1.92
N THR A 49 -19.24 5.16 -2.02
CA THR A 49 -20.27 4.15 -2.25
C THR A 49 -20.45 3.95 -3.75
N LEU A 50 -20.29 2.71 -4.22
CA LEU A 50 -20.52 2.32 -5.61
C LEU A 50 -21.96 1.82 -5.75
N ALA A 51 -22.73 2.43 -6.64
CA ALA A 51 -24.09 1.99 -6.94
C ALA A 51 -24.09 0.63 -7.64
N ASP A 52 -23.15 0.43 -8.57
CA ASP A 52 -22.89 -0.84 -9.25
C ASP A 52 -21.39 -0.97 -9.54
N MET A 53 -20.70 -1.87 -8.84
CA MET A 53 -19.26 -2.06 -9.04
C MET A 53 -18.90 -2.67 -10.41
N ALA A 54 -19.82 -3.37 -11.08
CA ALA A 54 -19.59 -3.88 -12.43
C ALA A 54 -19.63 -2.75 -13.47
N ASN A 55 -20.36 -1.67 -13.17
CA ASN A 55 -20.49 -0.49 -14.02
C ASN A 55 -20.43 0.81 -13.20
N PRO A 56 -19.25 1.14 -12.63
CA PRO A 56 -19.13 2.31 -11.78
C PRO A 56 -19.31 3.59 -12.60
N GLN A 57 -19.98 4.57 -12.00
CA GLN A 57 -20.18 5.87 -12.60
C GLN A 57 -18.88 6.69 -12.61
N ASP A 58 -18.78 7.68 -13.50
CA ASP A 58 -17.56 8.45 -13.66
C ASP A 58 -17.25 9.33 -12.44
N ASP A 59 -18.27 9.81 -11.73
CA ASP A 59 -18.12 10.54 -10.47
C ASP A 59 -17.64 9.64 -9.33
N GLU A 60 -18.11 8.40 -9.23
CA GLU A 60 -17.62 7.39 -8.29
C GLU A 60 -16.13 7.09 -8.53
N ILE A 61 -15.72 6.91 -9.78
CA ILE A 61 -14.33 6.71 -10.17
C ILE A 61 -13.49 7.94 -9.85
N ALA A 62 -13.96 9.14 -10.20
CA ALA A 62 -13.27 10.39 -9.91
C ALA A 62 -13.04 10.57 -8.41
N GLN A 63 -14.04 10.27 -7.57
CA GLN A 63 -13.92 10.38 -6.12
C GLN A 63 -12.86 9.43 -5.55
N ILE A 64 -12.79 8.20 -6.05
CA ILE A 64 -11.75 7.23 -5.65
C ILE A 64 -10.37 7.72 -6.06
N VAL A 65 -10.22 8.21 -7.29
CA VAL A 65 -8.96 8.75 -7.81
C VAL A 65 -8.51 9.96 -7.00
N ASP A 66 -9.41 10.88 -6.69
CA ASP A 66 -9.13 12.06 -5.88
C ASP A 66 -8.70 11.70 -4.46
N ASN A 67 -9.36 10.73 -3.83
CA ASN A 67 -8.95 10.19 -2.53
C ASN A 67 -7.54 9.58 -2.59
N CYS A 68 -7.25 8.81 -3.65
CA CYS A 68 -5.91 8.24 -3.86
C CYS A 68 -4.85 9.30 -4.16
N HIS A 69 -5.19 10.41 -4.82
CA HIS A 69 -4.27 11.53 -5.01
C HIS A 69 -3.98 12.26 -3.71
N LYS A 70 -5.01 12.50 -2.87
CA LYS A 70 -4.85 13.21 -1.60
C LYS A 70 -4.13 12.37 -0.55
N CYS A 71 -4.44 11.07 -0.46
CA CYS A 71 -4.10 10.24 0.70
C CYS A 71 -3.41 8.91 0.37
N ASN A 72 -3.09 8.68 -0.92
CA ASN A 72 -2.60 7.39 -1.42
C ASN A 72 -3.56 6.20 -1.22
N LEU A 73 -4.79 6.41 -0.74
CA LEU A 73 -5.78 5.35 -0.54
C LEU A 73 -7.21 5.88 -0.64
N ALA A 74 -8.14 4.96 -0.93
CA ALA A 74 -9.57 5.15 -0.83
C ALA A 74 -10.22 3.88 -0.27
N ILE A 75 -11.28 4.05 0.50
CA ILE A 75 -12.17 2.96 0.93
C ILE A 75 -13.44 3.07 0.12
N TYR A 76 -13.95 1.94 -0.37
CA TYR A 76 -15.20 1.89 -1.13
C TYR A 76 -16.15 0.85 -0.55
N ASP A 77 -17.42 0.96 -0.92
CA ASP A 77 -18.49 0.01 -0.60
C ASP A 77 -19.24 -0.37 -1.88
N SER A 78 -19.24 -1.66 -2.25
CA SER A 78 -19.93 -2.17 -3.44
C SER A 78 -21.44 -2.41 -3.22
N ARG A 79 -21.99 -2.09 -2.05
CA ARG A 79 -23.39 -2.32 -1.64
C ARG A 79 -23.85 -3.78 -1.72
N GLY A 80 -22.91 -4.73 -1.73
CA GLY A 80 -23.21 -6.15 -1.82
C GLY A 80 -22.02 -7.00 -2.23
N PRO A 81 -22.18 -8.33 -2.22
CA PRO A 81 -21.14 -9.25 -2.64
C PRO A 81 -20.85 -9.11 -4.14
N ILE A 82 -19.58 -9.29 -4.50
CA ILE A 82 -19.14 -9.26 -5.90
C ILE A 82 -18.46 -10.58 -6.28
N LEU A 83 -18.41 -10.85 -7.58
CA LEU A 83 -17.54 -11.88 -8.12
C LEU A 83 -16.10 -11.35 -8.21
N PRO A 84 -15.07 -12.22 -8.09
CA PRO A 84 -13.68 -11.83 -8.28
C PRO A 84 -13.39 -11.09 -9.60
N GLN A 85 -14.07 -11.47 -10.69
CA GLN A 85 -13.91 -10.84 -12.01
C GLN A 85 -14.45 -9.41 -12.03
N THR A 86 -15.50 -9.11 -11.28
CA THR A 86 -16.03 -7.74 -11.13
C THR A 86 -14.97 -6.82 -10.51
N LEU A 87 -14.19 -7.33 -9.57
CA LEU A 87 -13.09 -6.57 -8.95
C LEU A 87 -12.01 -6.19 -9.97
N GLU A 88 -11.68 -7.09 -10.89
CA GLU A 88 -10.73 -6.82 -11.97
C GLU A 88 -11.24 -5.73 -12.93
N THR A 89 -12.50 -5.84 -13.40
CA THR A 89 -13.11 -4.84 -14.28
C THR A 89 -13.18 -3.47 -13.62
N PHE A 90 -13.53 -3.42 -12.34
CA PHE A 90 -13.52 -2.20 -11.54
C PHE A 90 -12.11 -1.58 -11.45
N CYS A 91 -11.09 -2.39 -11.13
CA CYS A 91 -9.71 -1.90 -11.06
C CYS A 91 -9.21 -1.39 -12.42
N ALA A 92 -9.67 -1.99 -13.53
CA ALA A 92 -9.34 -1.51 -14.86
C ALA A 92 -9.85 -0.08 -15.10
N ARG A 93 -11.03 0.32 -14.57
CA ARG A 93 -11.55 1.71 -14.63
C ARG A 93 -10.68 2.72 -13.87
N LEU A 94 -9.84 2.25 -12.96
CA LEU A 94 -8.89 3.05 -12.18
C LEU A 94 -7.50 3.17 -12.83
N GLY A 95 -7.32 2.61 -14.03
CA GLY A 95 -6.06 2.58 -14.77
C GLY A 95 -5.13 1.43 -14.38
N LEU A 96 -5.65 0.38 -13.73
CA LEU A 96 -4.89 -0.75 -13.21
C LEU A 96 -5.13 -2.00 -14.08
N HIS A 97 -4.15 -2.36 -14.90
CA HIS A 97 -4.29 -3.44 -15.88
C HIS A 97 -3.28 -4.57 -15.67
N THR A 98 -2.08 -4.25 -15.19
CA THR A 98 -0.96 -5.19 -15.11
C THR A 98 -0.84 -5.77 -13.71
N MET A 99 -1.49 -6.91 -13.50
CA MET A 99 -1.41 -7.62 -12.22
C MET A 99 -0.02 -8.22 -11.98
N GLU A 100 0.38 -8.31 -10.70
CA GLU A 100 1.52 -9.10 -10.28
C GLU A 100 1.25 -10.59 -10.54
N THR A 101 2.13 -11.26 -11.28
CA THR A 101 2.14 -12.71 -11.37
C THR A 101 2.70 -13.31 -10.07
N HIS A 102 1.88 -13.35 -9.01
CA HIS A 102 2.28 -13.90 -7.73
C HIS A 102 1.99 -15.41 -7.66
N ARG A 103 2.86 -16.17 -7.00
CA ARG A 103 2.73 -17.63 -6.73
C ARG A 103 1.41 -18.08 -6.08
N SER A 104 0.67 -17.15 -5.49
CA SER A 104 -0.56 -17.43 -4.73
C SER A 104 -1.82 -17.02 -5.50
N ALA A 105 -1.65 -16.37 -6.66
CA ALA A 105 -2.74 -16.09 -7.56
C ALA A 105 -3.08 -17.37 -8.31
N ASP A 106 -4.35 -17.77 -8.25
CA ASP A 106 -4.87 -18.72 -9.22
C ASP A 106 -4.92 -18.02 -10.60
N LYS A 107 -5.24 -18.75 -11.68
CA LYS A 107 -5.31 -18.18 -13.04
C LYS A 107 -6.20 -16.92 -13.02
N GLY A 108 -5.61 -15.73 -13.12
CA GLY A 108 -6.33 -14.45 -13.06
C GLY A 108 -5.83 -13.41 -12.05
N GLY A 109 -4.73 -13.64 -11.31
CA GLY A 109 -4.08 -12.59 -10.50
C GLY A 109 -4.80 -12.19 -9.20
N VAL A 110 -6.09 -12.54 -9.06
CA VAL A 110 -6.86 -12.38 -7.83
C VAL A 110 -6.49 -13.45 -6.82
N VAL A 111 -6.07 -13.03 -5.63
CA VAL A 111 -5.68 -13.92 -4.54
C VAL A 111 -6.80 -13.94 -3.48
N ALA A 112 -7.41 -15.10 -3.27
CA ALA A 112 -8.24 -15.34 -2.09
C ALA A 112 -7.35 -15.45 -0.83
N ILE A 113 -7.66 -14.64 0.18
CA ILE A 113 -7.03 -14.63 1.50
C ILE A 113 -8.08 -15.12 2.50
N GLU A 114 -7.98 -16.39 2.83
CA GLU A 114 -8.85 -17.12 3.75
C GLU A 114 -7.97 -17.98 4.66
N GLN A 115 -8.39 -18.18 5.91
CA GLN A 115 -7.65 -19.02 6.82
C GLN A 115 -7.57 -20.45 6.26
N THR A 116 -6.38 -21.01 6.15
CA THR A 116 -6.21 -22.39 5.72
C THR A 116 -5.02 -23.05 6.39
N THR A 117 -5.22 -24.30 6.81
CA THR A 117 -4.14 -25.20 7.23
C THR A 117 -3.70 -26.14 6.11
N LYS A 118 -4.38 -26.10 4.95
CA LYS A 118 -4.16 -26.98 3.79
C LYS A 118 -3.27 -26.31 2.75
N GLY A 119 -2.39 -27.11 2.13
CA GLY A 119 -1.47 -26.69 1.08
C GLY A 119 -0.31 -25.81 1.57
N GLY A 120 0.65 -25.52 0.69
CA GLY A 120 1.85 -24.70 1.02
C GLY A 120 1.56 -23.24 1.44
N LYS A 121 0.30 -22.85 1.60
CA LYS A 121 -0.15 -21.51 2.01
C LYS A 121 -0.29 -21.36 3.53
N GLY A 122 -0.52 -22.45 4.28
CA GLY A 122 -0.85 -22.40 5.72
C GLY A 122 0.26 -21.91 6.66
N GLY A 123 1.51 -21.81 6.18
CA GLY A 123 2.62 -21.22 6.94
C GLY A 123 2.74 -19.70 6.82
N TYR A 124 2.00 -19.06 5.91
CA TYR A 124 2.12 -17.62 5.67
C TYR A 124 1.07 -16.86 6.48
N ILE A 125 1.52 -15.89 7.28
CA ILE A 125 0.69 -15.07 8.20
C ILE A 125 -0.61 -14.56 7.56
N PRO A 126 -0.65 -14.08 6.29
CA PRO A 126 -1.89 -13.63 5.67
C PRO A 126 -3.04 -14.66 5.68
N TYR A 127 -2.72 -15.96 5.70
CA TYR A 127 -3.64 -17.11 5.71
C TYR A 127 -3.86 -17.70 7.12
N THR A 128 -3.54 -16.92 8.16
CA THR A 128 -3.76 -17.28 9.56
C THR A 128 -4.57 -16.18 10.26
N ASN A 129 -5.11 -16.47 11.44
CA ASN A 129 -5.79 -15.50 12.30
C ASN A 129 -4.86 -14.58 13.11
N LYS A 130 -3.54 -14.74 12.99
CA LYS A 130 -2.54 -13.95 13.71
C LYS A 130 -2.49 -12.51 13.18
N PRO A 131 -2.10 -11.53 14.02
CA PRO A 131 -1.85 -10.17 13.55
C PRO A 131 -0.80 -10.16 12.45
N LEU A 132 -0.99 -9.28 11.47
CA LEU A 132 -0.06 -9.04 10.38
C LEU A 132 0.64 -7.71 10.63
N SER A 133 1.96 -7.75 10.79
CA SER A 133 2.78 -6.56 11.05
C SER A 133 2.77 -5.56 9.89
N TRP A 134 3.12 -4.30 10.19
CA TRP A 134 3.26 -3.23 9.19
C TRP A 134 4.18 -3.62 8.04
N HIS A 135 3.72 -3.39 6.81
CA HIS A 135 4.48 -3.61 5.59
C HIS A 135 3.87 -2.82 4.41
N THR A 136 4.60 -2.76 3.31
CA THR A 136 4.02 -2.51 1.98
C THR A 136 4.04 -3.79 1.16
N ASP A 137 3.11 -3.97 0.22
CA ASP A 137 3.07 -5.19 -0.58
C ASP A 137 4.22 -5.24 -1.59
N GLY A 138 4.83 -6.41 -1.77
CA GLY A 138 5.98 -6.59 -2.66
C GLY A 138 7.27 -5.94 -2.16
N TYR A 139 7.42 -5.71 -0.85
CA TYR A 139 8.61 -5.08 -0.25
C TYR A 139 9.95 -5.78 -0.55
N TYR A 140 9.92 -7.05 -0.97
CA TYR A 140 11.07 -7.85 -1.39
C TYR A 140 11.27 -7.91 -2.92
N ASN A 141 10.36 -7.34 -3.71
CA ASN A 141 10.44 -7.39 -5.17
C ASN A 141 11.61 -6.56 -5.69
N ALA A 142 12.15 -6.97 -6.84
CA ALA A 142 13.10 -6.15 -7.58
C ALA A 142 12.44 -4.84 -8.03
N ARG A 143 13.25 -3.81 -8.29
CA ARG A 143 12.78 -2.45 -8.61
C ARG A 143 11.82 -2.42 -9.82
N GLN A 144 12.08 -3.22 -10.85
CA GLN A 144 11.23 -3.34 -12.04
C GLN A 144 9.89 -4.04 -11.79
N ASP A 145 9.79 -4.82 -10.71
CA ASP A 145 8.60 -5.60 -10.34
C ASP A 145 7.89 -5.02 -9.12
N ARG A 146 8.16 -3.75 -8.80
CA ARG A 146 7.53 -3.05 -7.69
C ARG A 146 6.01 -3.02 -7.86
N ILE A 147 5.34 -3.32 -6.75
CA ILE A 147 3.90 -3.13 -6.60
C ILE A 147 3.65 -1.65 -6.32
N ARG A 148 2.84 -1.03 -7.18
CA ARG A 148 2.53 0.40 -7.11
C ARG A 148 1.11 0.67 -6.64
N ALA A 149 0.21 -0.30 -6.81
CA ALA A 149 -1.11 -0.27 -6.22
C ALA A 149 -1.52 -1.66 -5.72
N MET A 150 -2.41 -1.66 -4.74
CA MET A 150 -3.04 -2.87 -4.24
C MET A 150 -4.52 -2.61 -3.99
N VAL A 151 -5.34 -3.64 -4.20
CA VAL A 151 -6.74 -3.67 -3.83
C VAL A 151 -6.96 -4.81 -2.84
N LEU A 152 -7.78 -4.56 -1.83
CA LEU A 152 -8.20 -5.53 -0.85
C LEU A 152 -9.73 -5.43 -0.69
N HIS A 153 -10.46 -6.42 -1.17
CA HIS A 153 -11.92 -6.47 -1.12
C HIS A 153 -12.39 -7.49 -0.09
N CYS A 154 -13.37 -7.13 0.73
CA CYS A 154 -13.94 -8.00 1.74
C CYS A 154 -15.21 -8.70 1.24
N ALA A 155 -15.08 -9.98 0.90
CA ALA A 155 -16.24 -10.81 0.59
C ALA A 155 -16.97 -11.22 1.88
N ARG A 156 -16.22 -11.60 2.92
CA ARG A 156 -16.75 -11.96 4.25
C ARG A 156 -15.82 -11.43 5.34
N ASP A 157 -16.34 -10.65 6.28
CA ASP A 157 -15.59 -10.17 7.44
C ASP A 157 -15.54 -11.22 8.57
N ALA A 158 -14.52 -11.11 9.42
CA ALA A 158 -14.43 -11.89 10.66
C ALA A 158 -15.47 -11.42 11.69
N SER A 159 -15.87 -12.28 12.63
CA SER A 159 -16.79 -11.89 13.71
C SER A 159 -16.16 -10.81 14.59
N GLU A 160 -14.90 -10.99 14.99
CA GLU A 160 -14.14 -10.05 15.82
C GLU A 160 -12.76 -9.75 15.22
N GLY A 161 -12.23 -8.56 15.54
CA GLY A 161 -10.94 -8.12 15.05
C GLY A 161 -10.89 -7.97 13.52
N GLY A 162 -9.71 -8.24 12.94
CA GLY A 162 -9.46 -8.09 11.50
C GLY A 162 -9.45 -6.63 11.03
N VAL A 163 -9.23 -5.69 11.96
CA VAL A 163 -9.14 -4.26 11.68
C VAL A 163 -7.86 -4.01 10.88
N ASN A 164 -7.99 -3.31 9.76
CA ASN A 164 -6.84 -2.85 8.99
C ASN A 164 -6.38 -1.52 9.56
N GLU A 165 -5.07 -1.36 9.73
CA GLU A 165 -4.46 -0.04 9.92
C GLU A 165 -3.71 0.31 8.63
N LEU A 166 -3.97 1.50 8.10
CA LEU A 166 -3.41 2.00 6.83
C LEU A 166 -2.72 3.34 7.10
N PHE A 167 -1.55 3.56 6.52
CA PHE A 167 -0.79 4.79 6.71
C PHE A 167 -0.13 5.26 5.41
N ASP A 168 -0.39 6.51 5.05
CA ASP A 168 0.13 7.13 3.83
C ASP A 168 1.66 7.28 3.92
N PRO A 169 2.43 6.69 2.98
CA PRO A 169 3.88 6.84 2.94
C PRO A 169 4.37 8.29 2.87
N GLU A 170 3.59 9.21 2.29
CA GLU A 170 3.93 10.62 2.22
C GLU A 170 3.76 11.31 3.57
N ILE A 171 2.79 10.90 4.39
CA ILE A 171 2.67 11.37 5.77
C ILE A 171 3.84 10.83 6.61
N ALA A 172 4.20 9.55 6.45
CA ALA A 172 5.38 8.99 7.10
C ALA A 172 6.66 9.78 6.74
N TYR A 173 6.83 10.09 5.46
CA TYR A 173 7.94 10.93 4.98
C TYR A 173 7.93 12.31 5.64
N ILE A 174 6.77 12.97 5.71
CA ILE A 174 6.65 14.28 6.36
C ILE A 174 7.09 14.19 7.82
N ARG A 175 6.57 13.23 8.60
CA ARG A 175 6.94 13.07 10.02
C ARG A 175 8.42 12.85 10.21
N LEU A 176 9.02 11.98 9.40
CA LEU A 176 10.45 11.68 9.48
C LEU A 176 11.30 12.90 9.13
N ARG A 177 10.92 13.65 8.09
CA ARG A 177 11.66 14.86 7.68
C ARG A 177 11.51 16.01 8.66
N ASP A 178 10.33 16.19 9.25
CA ASP A 178 10.06 17.20 10.28
C ASP A 178 10.91 16.95 11.53
N GLU A 179 11.06 15.69 11.92
CA GLU A 179 11.89 15.31 13.06
C GLU A 179 13.38 15.50 12.78
N ASN A 180 13.87 14.89 11.69
CA ASN A 180 15.26 15.01 11.28
C ASN A 180 15.40 14.71 9.77
N PRO A 181 15.79 15.69 8.93
CA PRO A 181 16.03 15.47 7.51
C PRO A 181 17.02 14.35 7.19
N ASP A 182 17.97 14.07 8.08
CA ASP A 182 18.94 12.97 7.91
C ASP A 182 18.28 11.58 7.95
N PHE A 183 17.10 11.46 8.56
CA PHE A 183 16.29 10.24 8.49
C PHE A 183 15.86 9.95 7.05
N ILE A 184 15.49 11.00 6.29
CA ILE A 184 15.15 10.83 4.87
C ILE A 184 16.39 10.49 4.05
N THR A 185 17.50 11.20 4.25
CA THR A 185 18.76 10.89 3.57
C THR A 185 19.15 9.42 3.78
N THR A 186 19.01 8.94 5.02
CA THR A 186 19.26 7.55 5.41
C THR A 186 18.29 6.58 4.75
N PHE A 187 16.98 6.82 4.84
CA PHE A 187 15.97 5.95 4.21
C PHE A 187 15.95 5.98 2.69
N MET A 188 16.57 6.97 2.05
CA MET A 188 16.82 7.00 0.61
C MET A 188 18.16 6.36 0.21
N HIS A 189 19.00 5.95 1.17
CA HIS A 189 20.25 5.29 0.86
C HIS A 189 20.00 3.92 0.21
N ARG A 190 20.73 3.63 -0.88
CA ARG A 190 20.52 2.45 -1.74
C ARG A 190 20.75 1.10 -1.06
N GLU A 191 21.32 1.10 0.14
CA GLU A 191 21.68 -0.09 0.89
C GLU A 191 21.15 -0.05 2.33
N VAL A 192 20.20 0.85 2.63
CA VAL A 192 19.68 1.02 4.01
C VAL A 192 18.94 -0.21 4.52
N LEU A 193 18.30 -0.96 3.62
CA LEU A 193 17.46 -2.10 3.93
C LEU A 193 17.85 -3.29 3.06
N THR A 194 18.07 -4.44 3.67
CA THR A 194 18.33 -5.72 3.01
C THR A 194 17.36 -6.76 3.53
N ILE A 195 16.63 -7.40 2.62
CA ILE A 195 15.81 -8.57 2.92
C ILE A 195 16.57 -9.78 2.36
N PRO A 196 17.17 -10.62 3.21
CA PRO A 196 17.99 -11.74 2.77
C PRO A 196 17.25 -12.68 1.84
N ALA A 197 18.00 -13.47 1.08
CA ALA A 197 17.49 -14.47 0.17
C ALA A 197 16.53 -15.44 0.88
N ASN A 198 15.61 -15.99 0.12
CA ASN A 198 14.77 -17.08 0.56
C ASN A 198 15.17 -18.34 -0.20
N ASP A 199 15.93 -19.19 0.49
CA ASP A 199 16.48 -20.44 -0.04
C ASP A 199 15.64 -21.65 0.39
N ASP A 200 14.46 -21.44 1.00
CA ASP A 200 13.56 -22.52 1.38
C ASP A 200 13.14 -23.30 0.12
N PRO A 201 13.48 -24.60 -0.01
CA PRO A 201 13.14 -25.44 -1.17
C PRO A 201 11.64 -25.58 -1.42
N ARG A 202 10.80 -25.29 -0.41
CA ARG A 202 9.34 -25.27 -0.52
C ARG A 202 8.81 -23.94 -1.08
N SER A 203 9.70 -22.99 -1.33
CA SER A 203 9.43 -21.70 -1.94
C SER A 203 10.30 -21.50 -3.18
N ASN A 204 9.87 -20.64 -4.11
CA ASN A 204 10.74 -20.25 -5.19
C ASN A 204 11.92 -19.48 -4.62
N TYR A 205 13.13 -19.83 -5.08
CA TYR A 205 14.33 -19.08 -4.79
C TYR A 205 14.09 -17.59 -5.05
N ARG A 206 14.41 -16.77 -4.05
CA ARG A 206 14.42 -15.31 -4.17
C ARG A 206 15.78 -14.82 -3.68
N PRO A 207 16.55 -14.06 -4.47
CA PRO A 207 17.81 -13.49 -4.01
C PRO A 207 17.61 -12.40 -2.96
N ASP A 208 18.71 -11.91 -2.40
CA ASP A 208 18.71 -10.72 -1.55
C ASP A 208 18.00 -9.55 -2.23
N SER A 209 17.19 -8.82 -1.46
CA SER A 209 16.55 -7.58 -1.90
C SER A 209 17.13 -6.41 -1.13
N ILE A 210 18.01 -5.67 -1.79
CA ILE A 210 18.76 -4.53 -1.24
C ILE A 210 18.23 -3.24 -1.89
N GLY A 211 18.26 -2.11 -1.18
CA GLY A 211 17.64 -0.87 -1.65
C GLY A 211 17.20 0.13 -0.57
N PRO A 212 16.65 1.27 -1.00
CA PRO A 212 16.15 2.30 -0.09
C PRO A 212 14.76 1.97 0.46
N VAL A 213 14.41 2.50 1.63
CA VAL A 213 13.03 2.50 2.13
C VAL A 213 12.17 3.44 1.29
N PHE A 214 12.67 4.65 1.00
CA PHE A 214 11.99 5.63 0.14
C PHE A 214 12.68 5.76 -1.21
N GLU A 215 11.89 5.75 -2.29
CA GLU A 215 12.41 6.07 -3.63
C GLU A 215 11.43 6.95 -4.39
N VAL A 216 11.91 8.09 -4.88
CA VAL A 216 11.17 8.94 -5.81
C VAL A 216 11.29 8.35 -7.22
N ASP A 217 10.15 8.06 -7.84
CA ASP A 217 10.12 7.62 -9.23
C ASP A 217 10.43 8.81 -10.14
N ALA A 218 11.61 8.82 -10.77
CA ALA A 218 12.06 9.93 -11.60
C ALA A 218 11.15 10.22 -12.82
N LYS A 219 10.34 9.25 -13.27
CA LYS A 219 9.43 9.43 -14.41
C LYS A 219 8.11 10.07 -14.02
N THR A 220 7.67 9.87 -12.79
CA THR A 220 6.32 10.29 -12.32
C THR A 220 6.36 11.29 -11.18
N GLY A 221 7.50 11.44 -10.52
CA GLY A 221 7.69 12.28 -9.34
C GLY A 221 7.02 11.74 -8.08
N HIS A 222 6.46 10.52 -8.10
CA HIS A 222 5.81 9.94 -6.92
C HIS A 222 6.80 9.27 -5.97
N LEU A 223 6.57 9.43 -4.68
CA LEU A 223 7.27 8.71 -3.63
C LEU A 223 6.76 7.26 -3.58
N ASN A 224 7.68 6.32 -3.53
CA ASN A 224 7.41 4.92 -3.24
C ASN A 224 8.07 4.55 -1.93
N MET A 225 7.41 3.67 -1.17
CA MET A 225 7.96 3.11 0.05
C MET A 225 8.02 1.59 -0.04
N ARG A 226 9.16 1.01 0.36
CA ARG A 226 9.27 -0.42 0.66
C ARG A 226 9.59 -0.58 2.13
N TYR A 227 8.81 -1.38 2.83
CA TYR A 227 8.98 -1.54 4.26
C TYR A 227 8.38 -2.84 4.76
N SER A 228 8.96 -3.36 5.84
CA SER A 228 8.40 -4.45 6.61
C SER A 228 8.89 -4.31 8.05
N ALA A 229 7.98 -4.40 9.01
CA ALA A 229 8.28 -4.37 10.45
C ALA A 229 8.70 -5.75 10.98
N ARG A 230 9.01 -6.72 10.11
CA ARG A 230 9.52 -8.01 10.57
C ARG A 230 10.87 -7.82 11.24
N THR A 231 11.00 -8.37 12.43
CA THR A 231 12.26 -8.33 13.21
C THR A 231 13.22 -9.45 12.80
N ARG A 232 12.73 -10.47 12.10
CA ARG A 232 13.52 -11.56 11.56
C ARG A 232 13.69 -11.37 10.07
N ASN A 233 14.87 -11.73 9.56
CA ASN A 233 15.19 -11.73 8.13
C ASN A 233 15.04 -10.32 7.50
N ILE A 234 15.47 -9.30 8.24
CA ILE A 234 15.68 -7.95 7.75
C ILE A 234 16.99 -7.45 8.35
N ILE A 235 17.87 -6.96 7.49
CA ILE A 235 19.15 -6.36 7.86
C ILE A 235 19.05 -4.88 7.50
N TRP A 236 19.43 -4.02 8.44
CA TRP A 236 19.50 -2.58 8.22
C TRP A 236 20.96 -2.17 8.14
N ARG A 237 21.24 -1.03 7.48
CA ARG A 237 22.58 -0.44 7.52
C ARG A 237 22.97 -0.13 8.97
N ASP A 238 24.20 -0.46 9.32
CA ASP A 238 24.73 -0.38 10.69
C ASP A 238 25.30 1.02 10.95
N ASP A 239 24.42 1.95 11.29
CA ASP A 239 24.77 3.31 11.70
C ASP A 239 23.71 3.90 12.61
N ALA A 240 24.13 4.82 13.49
CA ALA A 240 23.27 5.41 14.52
C ALA A 240 22.02 6.10 13.95
N VAL A 241 22.17 6.83 12.83
CA VAL A 241 21.05 7.56 12.21
C VAL A 241 20.02 6.59 11.63
N THR A 242 20.45 5.45 11.08
CA THR A 242 19.52 4.38 10.65
C THR A 242 18.70 3.86 11.83
N ASP A 243 19.31 3.62 12.98
CA ASP A 243 18.59 3.10 14.14
C ASP A 243 17.63 4.13 14.76
N GLU A 244 18.02 5.40 14.82
CA GLU A 244 17.14 6.50 15.23
C GLU A 244 15.94 6.64 14.28
N ALA A 245 16.17 6.68 12.97
CA ALA A 245 15.12 6.77 11.96
C ALA A 245 14.13 5.58 12.06
N ARG A 246 14.65 4.37 12.29
CA ARG A 246 13.83 3.16 12.50
C ARG A 246 13.00 3.23 13.77
N ALA A 247 13.59 3.69 14.87
CA ALA A 247 12.90 3.86 16.14
C ALA A 247 11.76 4.88 15.99
N PHE A 248 12.03 6.01 15.33
CA PHE A 248 11.04 7.04 15.06
C PHE A 248 9.92 6.54 14.14
N LEU A 249 10.25 5.85 13.03
CA LEU A 249 9.24 5.23 12.16
C LEU A 249 8.36 4.24 12.95
N THR A 250 8.96 3.43 13.83
CA THR A 250 8.23 2.49 14.68
C THR A 250 7.31 3.21 15.68
N HIS A 251 7.72 4.37 16.18
CA HIS A 251 6.91 5.20 17.06
C HIS A 251 5.69 5.78 16.33
N ILE A 252 5.88 6.41 15.17
CA ILE A 252 4.77 7.02 14.42
C ILE A 252 3.78 5.96 13.90
N LEU A 253 4.25 4.75 13.54
CA LEU A 253 3.39 3.62 13.16
C LEU A 253 2.47 3.12 14.29
N LYS A 254 2.68 3.58 15.53
CA LYS A 254 1.81 3.28 16.68
C LYS A 254 0.94 4.46 17.08
N THR A 255 1.41 5.68 16.85
CA THR A 255 0.89 6.89 17.52
C THR A 255 0.33 7.94 16.56
N ASP A 256 0.67 7.89 15.27
CA ASP A 256 0.27 8.96 14.36
C ASP A 256 -1.27 9.01 14.22
N PRO A 257 -1.88 10.20 14.41
CA PRO A 257 -3.33 10.36 14.38
C PRO A 257 -3.93 10.16 12.99
N LEU A 258 -3.12 10.23 11.92
CA LEU A 258 -3.56 10.04 10.54
C LEU A 258 -3.51 8.57 10.10
N ILE A 259 -3.21 7.64 11.01
CA ILE A 259 -3.41 6.20 10.76
C ILE A 259 -4.90 5.91 10.63
N VAL A 260 -5.29 5.41 9.47
CA VAL A 260 -6.66 5.00 9.18
C VAL A 260 -6.91 3.63 9.76
N ARG A 261 -7.86 3.50 10.69
CA ARG A 261 -8.25 2.23 11.31
C ARG A 261 -9.63 1.84 10.84
N HIS A 262 -9.75 0.76 10.08
CA HIS A 262 -11.02 0.34 9.50
C HIS A 262 -11.20 -1.18 9.46
N LYS A 263 -12.30 -1.67 10.04
CA LYS A 263 -12.76 -3.05 9.86
C LYS A 263 -13.65 -3.09 8.62
N LEU A 264 -13.12 -3.62 7.52
CA LEU A 264 -13.89 -3.82 6.30
C LEU A 264 -15.09 -4.73 6.58
N LYS A 265 -16.25 -4.31 6.08
CA LYS A 265 -17.47 -5.12 6.03
C LYS A 265 -17.60 -5.83 4.69
N SER A 266 -18.45 -6.85 4.63
CA SER A 266 -18.80 -7.49 3.35
C SER A 266 -19.22 -6.43 2.32
N GLY A 267 -18.63 -6.46 1.13
CA GLY A 267 -18.81 -5.46 0.07
C GLY A 267 -17.83 -4.28 0.14
N GLN A 268 -17.15 -4.06 1.27
CA GLN A 268 -16.17 -2.98 1.38
C GLN A 268 -14.80 -3.40 0.89
N GLY A 269 -14.04 -2.44 0.37
CA GLY A 269 -12.64 -2.65 0.03
C GLY A 269 -11.77 -1.42 0.20
N VAL A 270 -10.46 -1.66 0.21
CA VAL A 270 -9.42 -0.63 0.13
C VAL A 270 -8.80 -0.71 -1.25
N ILE A 271 -8.67 0.43 -1.92
CA ILE A 271 -7.77 0.61 -3.05
C ILE A 271 -6.70 1.61 -2.64
N SER A 272 -5.43 1.29 -2.92
CA SER A 272 -4.34 2.18 -2.52
C SER A 272 -3.16 2.14 -3.48
N ASN A 273 -2.38 3.21 -3.46
CA ASN A 273 -1.07 3.32 -4.08
C ASN A 273 0.02 2.62 -3.23
N ASN A 274 -0.28 1.38 -2.82
CA ASN A 274 0.56 0.51 -2.00
C ASN A 274 1.04 1.15 -0.69
N VAL A 275 0.09 1.68 0.09
CA VAL A 275 0.36 2.31 1.40
C VAL A 275 0.91 1.32 2.42
N LEU A 276 1.51 1.85 3.50
CA LEU A 276 1.83 1.03 4.67
C LEU A 276 0.54 0.46 5.23
N HIS A 277 0.52 -0.83 5.52
CA HIS A 277 -0.64 -1.45 6.10
C HIS A 277 -0.30 -2.60 7.04
N ASN A 278 -1.20 -2.84 7.97
CA ASN A 278 -1.15 -3.96 8.91
C ASN A 278 -2.56 -4.53 9.11
N ARG A 279 -2.69 -5.55 9.96
CA ARG A 279 -3.99 -6.02 10.42
C ARG A 279 -3.90 -6.56 11.83
N THR A 280 -4.89 -6.28 12.66
CA THR A 280 -5.04 -6.96 13.95
C THR A 280 -5.31 -8.45 13.76
N GLY A 281 -5.13 -9.23 14.82
CA GLY A 281 -5.66 -10.59 14.86
C GLY A 281 -7.19 -10.60 14.70
N PHE A 282 -7.75 -11.75 14.37
CA PHE A 282 -9.19 -11.90 14.19
C PHE A 282 -9.72 -13.26 14.68
N ILE A 283 -11.03 -13.33 14.86
CA ILE A 283 -11.76 -14.55 15.20
C ILE A 283 -12.87 -14.72 14.16
N ASP A 284 -12.97 -15.90 13.56
CA ASP A 284 -14.04 -16.24 12.62
C ASP A 284 -15.30 -16.72 13.38
N ALA A 285 -16.47 -16.62 12.74
CA ALA A 285 -17.66 -17.26 13.28
C ALA A 285 -17.47 -18.79 13.17
N GLY A 286 -17.78 -19.55 14.23
CA GLY A 286 -17.37 -20.95 14.43
C GLY A 286 -17.91 -22.01 13.46
N ARG A 287 -18.41 -21.64 12.27
CA ARG A 287 -18.75 -22.56 11.17
C ARG A 287 -17.72 -22.42 10.06
N ASP A 288 -17.26 -23.53 9.49
CA ASP A 288 -16.23 -23.53 8.44
C ASP A 288 -16.58 -22.68 7.20
N THR A 289 -17.88 -22.49 6.91
CA THR A 289 -18.38 -21.65 5.80
C THR A 289 -18.38 -20.15 6.10
N ASP A 290 -18.21 -19.76 7.36
CA ASP A 290 -18.34 -18.39 7.84
C ASP A 290 -16.97 -17.78 8.18
N THR A 291 -15.90 -18.31 7.58
CA THR A 291 -14.55 -17.78 7.73
C THR A 291 -14.35 -16.52 6.89
N ARG A 292 -13.51 -15.63 7.42
CA ARG A 292 -13.15 -14.37 6.76
C ARG A 292 -12.49 -14.64 5.41
N LEU A 293 -13.04 -14.01 4.37
CA LEU A 293 -12.55 -14.09 3.01
C LEU A 293 -12.32 -12.69 2.45
N LEU A 294 -11.07 -12.43 2.03
CA LEU A 294 -10.74 -11.27 1.23
C LEU A 294 -10.24 -11.66 -0.16
N TYR A 295 -10.48 -10.82 -1.14
CA TYR A 295 -9.80 -10.86 -2.42
C TYR A 295 -8.74 -9.77 -2.47
N ARG A 296 -7.52 -10.12 -2.90
CA ARG A 296 -6.43 -9.17 -3.08
C ARG A 296 -5.88 -9.21 -4.50
N ILE A 297 -5.65 -8.03 -5.07
CA ILE A 297 -4.91 -7.87 -6.33
C ILE A 297 -3.80 -6.84 -6.11
N ARG A 298 -2.67 -7.03 -6.79
CA ARG A 298 -1.51 -6.13 -6.76
C ARG A 298 -1.16 -5.75 -8.19
N TYR A 299 -0.83 -4.48 -8.39
CA TYR A 299 -0.64 -3.91 -9.73
C TYR A 299 0.72 -3.23 -9.88
N LYS A 300 1.21 -3.22 -11.12
CA LYS A 300 2.43 -2.49 -11.49
C LYS A 300 2.15 -1.00 -11.74
N GLU A 301 0.90 -0.60 -11.94
CA GLU A 301 0.44 0.78 -12.07
C GLU A 301 0.05 1.43 -10.73
N ARG A 302 -0.03 2.76 -10.71
CA ARG A 302 -0.68 3.55 -9.65
C ARG A 302 -2.10 3.89 -10.08
N VAL A 303 -2.98 4.16 -9.11
CA VAL A 303 -4.33 4.67 -9.39
C VAL A 303 -4.21 6.03 -10.07
N ARG A 304 -4.94 6.21 -11.17
CA ARG A 304 -4.96 7.47 -11.94
C ARG A 304 -6.28 7.76 -12.67
N GLY A 305 -7.21 6.80 -12.70
CA GLY A 305 -8.40 6.85 -13.56
C GLY A 305 -8.09 6.46 -15.01
N ASN A 306 -9.13 6.17 -15.79
CA ASN A 306 -9.03 5.96 -17.24
C ASN A 306 -9.39 7.21 -18.03
#